data_AF-A0A9C8KBI2-F1
#
_entry.id   AF-A0A9C8KBI2-F1
#
_cell.length_a   1.000
_cell.length_b   1.000
_cell.length_c   1.000
_cell.angle_alpha   90.00
_cell.angle_beta   90.00
_cell.angle_gamma   90.00
#
_symmetry.space_group_name_H-M   'P 1'
#
loop_
_entity.id
_entity.type
_entity.pdbx_description
1 polymer ?
#
loop_
_entity_poly.entity_id
_entity_poly.type
_entity_poly.pdbx_seq_one_letter_code
_entity_poly.pdbx_strand_id
1 'polypeptide(L)'
;MRREEFYHILKRDNGGEWEGDNALKGLNIIAKYIPNDTVLEGVGHDVIYSVDIDKLIEAGITIKDAEELRELNWMLKDDCLACFV
;
A
#
# COMPACT_ATOMS: atom_id res chain seq x y z
N MET A 1 -4.30 9.97 9.82
CA MET A 1 -3.14 10.69 9.23
C MET A 1 -3.65 11.67 8.18
N ARG A 2 -2.90 12.72 7.81
CA ARG A 2 -3.31 13.62 6.72
C ARG A 2 -2.90 13.04 5.35
N ARG A 3 -3.65 13.36 4.29
CA ARG A 3 -3.36 12.89 2.92
C ARG A 3 -1.94 13.23 2.49
N GLU A 4 -1.52 14.47 2.62
CA GLU A 4 -0.16 14.92 2.25
C GLU A 4 0.95 14.10 2.92
N GLU A 5 0.76 13.77 4.20
CA GLU A 5 1.72 12.96 4.97
C GLU A 5 1.81 11.53 4.45
N PHE A 6 0.68 10.91 4.13
CA PHE A 6 0.64 9.57 3.53
C PHE A 6 1.31 9.54 2.14
N TYR A 7 1.05 10.55 1.30
CA TYR A 7 1.74 10.71 0.02
C TYR A 7 3.25 10.83 0.19
N HIS A 8 3.69 11.63 1.16
CA HIS A 8 5.11 11.82 1.43
C HIS A 8 5.78 10.52 1.87
N ILE A 9 5.10 9.66 2.63
CA ILE A 9 5.63 8.34 3.01
C ILE A 9 5.74 7.43 1.77
N LEU A 10 4.66 7.30 1.00
CA LEU A 10 4.58 6.36 -0.13
C LEU A 10 5.40 6.77 -1.37
N LYS A 11 5.80 8.05 -1.48
CA LYS A 11 6.69 8.53 -2.55
C LYS A 11 8.17 8.50 -2.19
N ARG A 12 8.55 8.11 -0.98
CA ARG A 12 9.98 7.96 -0.63
C ARG A 12 10.60 6.88 -1.51
N ASP A 13 11.75 7.18 -2.09
CA ASP A 13 12.58 6.16 -2.70
C ASP A 13 12.88 5.11 -1.64
N ASN A 14 12.59 3.86 -2.00
CA ASN A 14 12.94 2.74 -1.15
C ASN A 14 13.70 1.75 -2.02
N GLY A 15 15.03 1.83 -1.97
CA GLY A 15 15.94 0.90 -2.63
C GLY A 15 16.13 -0.40 -1.84
N GLY A 16 15.14 -0.78 -1.03
CA GLY A 16 15.22 -1.93 -0.14
C GLY A 16 14.94 -3.23 -0.88
N GLU A 17 15.80 -4.21 -0.66
CA GLU A 17 15.48 -5.62 -0.91
C GLU A 17 14.47 -6.08 0.16
N TRP A 18 13.37 -6.69 -0.25
CA TRP A 18 12.38 -7.26 0.66
C TRP A 18 12.52 -8.79 0.70
N GLU A 19 12.36 -9.38 1.89
CA GLU A 19 12.34 -10.83 2.05
C GLU A 19 10.90 -11.37 2.09
N GLY A 20 10.63 -12.36 1.24
CA GLY A 20 9.36 -13.08 1.17
C GLY A 20 8.30 -12.40 0.28
N ASP A 21 7.02 -12.74 0.52
CA ASP A 21 5.89 -12.24 -0.27
C ASP A 21 5.42 -10.87 0.25
N ASN A 22 6.01 -9.81 -0.31
CA ASN A 22 5.73 -8.43 0.04
C ASN A 22 4.31 -7.99 -0.33
N ALA A 23 3.74 -8.54 -1.40
CA ALA A 23 2.36 -8.32 -1.76
C ALA A 23 1.42 -8.89 -0.69
N LEU A 24 1.57 -10.15 -0.30
CA LEU A 24 0.72 -10.77 0.73
C LEU A 24 0.85 -10.03 2.07
N LYS A 25 2.07 -9.68 2.48
CA LYS A 25 2.28 -8.92 3.73
C LYS A 25 1.58 -7.56 3.69
N GLY A 26 1.70 -6.81 2.60
CA GLY A 26 1.03 -5.51 2.49
C GLY A 26 -0.49 -5.61 2.41
N LEU A 27 -1.02 -6.64 1.73
CA LEU A 27 -2.46 -6.91 1.71
C LEU A 27 -2.99 -7.19 3.12
N ASN A 28 -2.24 -7.91 3.96
CA ASN A 28 -2.62 -8.12 5.35
C ASN A 28 -2.64 -6.82 6.17
N ILE A 29 -1.77 -5.85 5.87
CA ILE A 29 -1.82 -4.52 6.49
C ILE A 29 -3.07 -3.77 6.03
N ILE A 30 -3.35 -3.75 4.72
CA ILE A 30 -4.52 -3.09 4.13
C ILE A 30 -5.82 -3.68 4.69
N ALA A 31 -5.89 -5.00 4.83
CA ALA A 31 -7.05 -5.72 5.34
C ALA A 31 -7.39 -5.38 6.80
N LYS A 32 -6.45 -4.86 7.61
CA LYS A 32 -6.75 -4.35 8.97
C LYS A 32 -7.76 -3.19 8.92
N TYR A 33 -7.75 -2.42 7.84
CA TYR A 33 -8.51 -1.18 7.70
C TYR A 33 -9.73 -1.36 6.80
N ILE A 34 -9.62 -2.20 5.76
CA ILE A 34 -10.68 -2.36 4.76
C ILE A 34 -10.87 -3.85 4.39
N PRO A 35 -11.28 -4.70 5.35
CA PRO A 35 -11.29 -6.16 5.21
C PRO A 35 -12.22 -6.68 4.10
N ASN A 36 -13.22 -5.90 3.69
CA ASN A 36 -14.20 -6.29 2.66
C ASN A 36 -13.97 -5.62 1.30
N ASP A 37 -13.03 -4.66 1.19
CA ASP A 37 -12.72 -3.91 -0.03
C ASP A 37 -11.30 -4.22 -0.53
N THR A 38 -10.64 -5.26 -0.01
CA THR A 38 -9.33 -5.68 -0.51
C THR A 38 -9.52 -6.40 -1.85
N VAL A 39 -9.80 -5.64 -2.90
CA VAL A 39 -9.98 -6.14 -4.26
C VAL A 39 -8.62 -6.18 -4.94
N LEU A 40 -8.21 -7.35 -5.42
CA LEU A 40 -7.05 -7.49 -6.31
C LEU A 40 -7.55 -7.28 -7.74
N GLU A 41 -7.36 -6.08 -8.28
CA GLU A 41 -7.71 -5.80 -9.68
C GLU A 41 -6.47 -5.91 -10.56
N GLY A 42 -6.41 -6.98 -11.37
CA GLY A 42 -5.58 -7.12 -12.56
C GLY A 42 -4.06 -7.19 -12.34
N VAL A 43 -3.46 -8.33 -12.69
CA VAL A 43 -2.01 -8.47 -12.83
C VAL A 43 -1.57 -7.81 -14.13
N GLY A 44 -1.18 -6.55 -14.07
CA GLY A 44 -0.49 -5.88 -15.17
C GLY A 44 0.96 -6.36 -15.24
N HIS A 45 1.15 -7.61 -15.68
CA HIS A 45 2.40 -8.42 -15.71
C HIS A 45 3.18 -8.52 -14.37
N ASP A 46 3.40 -7.42 -13.65
CA ASP A 46 4.21 -7.35 -12.42
C ASP A 46 3.66 -6.32 -11.40
N VAL A 47 2.41 -5.84 -11.56
CA VAL A 47 1.80 -4.86 -10.65
C VAL A 47 0.46 -5.33 -10.12
N ILE A 48 0.29 -5.27 -8.80
CA ILE A 48 -0.97 -5.47 -8.09
C ILE A 48 -1.50 -4.11 -7.66
N TYR A 49 -2.73 -3.78 -8.06
CA TYR A 49 -3.49 -2.67 -7.49
C TYR A 49 -4.42 -3.19 -6.39
N SER A 50 -4.59 -2.41 -5.32
CA SER A 50 -5.44 -2.79 -4.19
C SER A 50 -6.57 -1.79 -3.95
N VAL A 51 -6.28 -0.66 -3.31
CA VAL A 51 -7.33 0.23 -2.80
C VAL A 51 -6.97 1.70 -2.95
N ASP A 52 -7.99 2.53 -3.11
CA ASP A 52 -7.89 3.99 -3.04
C ASP A 52 -7.32 4.40 -1.68
N ILE A 53 -6.33 5.30 -1.70
CA ILE A 53 -5.68 5.79 -0.49
C ILE A 53 -6.61 6.58 0.43
N ASP A 54 -7.62 7.25 -0.12
CA ASP A 54 -8.55 8.06 0.67
C ASP A 54 -9.35 7.15 1.60
N LYS A 55 -9.74 5.96 1.13
CA LYS A 55 -10.39 4.95 1.97
C LYS A 55 -9.51 4.51 3.14
N LEU A 56 -8.20 4.36 2.92
CA LEU A 56 -7.26 3.99 4.00
C LEU A 56 -7.06 5.13 5.00
N ILE A 57 -6.97 6.35 4.50
CA ILE A 57 -6.85 7.56 5.33
C ILE A 57 -8.10 7.73 6.20
N GLU A 58 -9.28 7.59 5.61
CA GLU A 58 -10.58 7.65 6.30
C GLU A 58 -10.73 6.51 7.33
N ALA A 59 -10.27 5.31 6.99
CA ALA A 59 -10.23 4.16 7.91
C ALA A 59 -9.20 4.32 9.06
N GLY A 60 -8.39 5.38 9.04
CA GLY A 60 -7.49 5.71 10.13
C GLY A 60 -6.15 4.99 10.08
N ILE A 61 -5.61 4.70 8.89
CA ILE A 61 -4.28 4.10 8.76
C ILE A 61 -3.21 4.88 9.54
N THR A 62 -2.39 4.13 10.26
CA THR A 62 -1.31 4.69 11.09
C THR A 62 -0.08 5.01 10.25
N ILE A 63 0.75 5.94 10.74
CA ILE A 63 2.05 6.27 10.11
C ILE A 63 2.92 5.02 10.03
N LYS A 64 2.98 4.23 11.11
CA LYS A 64 3.77 3.00 11.18
C LYS A 64 3.38 1.99 10.08
N ASP A 65 2.09 1.73 9.93
CA ASP A 65 1.61 0.79 8.91
C ASP A 65 1.84 1.33 7.48
N ALA A 66 1.79 2.66 7.29
CA ALA A 66 2.12 3.29 6.00
C ALA A 66 3.61 3.18 5.66
N GLU A 67 4.48 3.34 6.65
CA GLU A 67 5.92 3.14 6.51
C GLU A 67 6.23 1.67 6.19
N GLU A 68 5.58 0.73 6.89
CA GLU A 68 5.72 -0.71 6.63
C GLU A 68 5.23 -1.09 5.22
N LEU A 69 4.12 -0.51 4.74
CA LEU A 69 3.69 -0.67 3.35
C LEU A 69 4.77 -0.21 2.37
N ARG A 70 5.37 0.96 2.61
CA ARG A 70 6.46 1.46 1.76
C ARG A 70 7.70 0.55 1.80
N GLU A 71 8.03 -0.02 2.96
CA GLU A 71 9.08 -1.02 3.15
C GLU A 71 8.84 -2.30 2.34
N LEU A 72 7.57 -2.68 2.17
CA LEU A 72 7.15 -3.83 1.38
C LEU A 72 6.99 -3.50 -0.12
N ASN A 73 7.60 -2.42 -0.61
CA ASN A 73 7.51 -1.98 -2.00
C ASN A 73 6.08 -1.60 -2.47
N TRP A 74 5.19 -1.26 -1.54
CA TRP A 74 3.92 -0.64 -1.90
C TRP A 74 4.12 0.85 -2.17
N MET A 75 3.49 1.33 -3.23
CA MET A 75 3.64 2.69 -3.72
C MET A 75 2.29 3.27 -4.10
N LEU A 76 2.28 4.57 -4.35
CA LEU A 76 1.15 5.23 -4.92
C LEU A 76 1.18 5.18 -6.44
N LYS A 77 0.10 4.71 -7.06
CA LYS A 77 -0.10 4.77 -8.52
C LYS A 77 -1.58 5.05 -8.82
N ASP A 78 -1.83 6.11 -9.58
CA ASP A 78 -3.19 6.55 -9.97
C ASP A 78 -4.14 6.70 -8.77
N ASP A 79 -3.64 7.30 -7.67
CA ASP A 79 -4.33 7.45 -6.37
C ASP A 79 -4.73 6.14 -5.66
N CYS A 80 -4.25 5.00 -6.16
CA CYS A 80 -4.38 3.70 -5.52
C CYS A 80 -3.04 3.25 -4.91
N LEU A 81 -3.13 2.37 -3.91
CA LEU A 81 -2.00 1.55 -3.50
C LEU A 81 -1.72 0.48 -4.56
N ALA A 82 -0.46 0.42 -4.99
CA ALA A 82 0.04 -0.58 -5.91
C ALA A 82 1.32 -1.23 -5.38
N CYS A 83 1.57 -2.48 -5.75
CA CYS A 83 2.79 -3.22 -5.41
C CYS A 83 3.40 -3.79 -6.68
N PHE A 84 4.72 -3.63 -6.88
CA PHE A 84 5.44 -4.39 -7.89
C PHE A 84 5.80 -5.76 -7.30
N VAL A 85 5.44 -6.83 -8.01
CA VAL A 85 5.68 -8.24 -7.66
C VAL A 85 6.69 -8.89 -8.58
#